data_AF-O16160-F1
#
_entry.id   AF-O16160-F1
#
_cell.length_a   1.000
_cell.length_b   1.000
_cell.length_c   1.000
_cell.angle_alpha   90.00
_cell.angle_beta   90.00
_cell.angle_gamma   90.00
#
_symmetry.space_group_name_H-M   'P 1'
#
loop_
_entity.id
_entity.type
_entity.pdbx_description
1 polymer ?
#
loop_
_entity_poly.entity_id
_entity_poly.type
_entity_poly.pdbx_seq_one_letter_code
_entity_poly.pdbx_strand_id
1 'polypeptide(L)'
;QSRGHVESEKFMEEFFEQVEEVRNNIDKISKNVDEVKKKHSDILSAPQADEKVKDELEELMSDIKKTANKVRAKLKMMDQSIERRRVPRRTQTDVRIRKTQHSTLSRKFVEVMTDYNSTQTDYRERCKGRIQRQLEITGKSTTDAELEDMLESGNPAIFTSGIIMDTQQAKQTLRDIEARHNDIIKLESSIRELHDMFMD
;
A
#
# COMPACT_ATOMS: atom_id res chain seq x y z
N GLN A 1 48.18 -11.24 -21.21
CA GLN A 1 46.77 -11.69 -21.10
C GLN A 1 46.11 -10.94 -19.94
N SER A 2 45.56 -9.74 -20.18
CA SER A 2 44.83 -8.98 -19.13
C SER A 2 43.62 -8.21 -19.67
N ARG A 3 43.36 -8.28 -20.98
CA ARG A 3 42.32 -7.51 -21.65
C ARG A 3 40.93 -8.15 -21.57
N GLY A 4 40.85 -9.46 -21.30
CA GLY A 4 39.58 -10.20 -21.19
C GLY A 4 38.93 -10.18 -19.80
N HIS A 5 39.64 -9.76 -18.74
CA HIS A 5 39.07 -9.67 -17.39
C HIS A 5 38.30 -8.35 -17.18
N VAL A 6 38.84 -7.25 -17.72
CA VAL A 6 38.26 -5.89 -17.60
C VAL A 6 36.98 -5.71 -18.43
N GLU A 7 36.84 -6.42 -19.57
CA GLU A 7 35.60 -6.39 -20.38
C GLU A 7 34.45 -7.14 -19.70
N SER A 8 34.74 -8.15 -18.86
CA SER A 8 33.72 -8.91 -18.13
C SER A 8 33.12 -8.12 -16.96
N GLU A 9 33.90 -7.25 -16.32
CA GLU A 9 33.41 -6.40 -15.21
C GLU A 9 32.44 -5.31 -15.71
N LYS A 10 32.74 -4.68 -16.86
CA LYS A 10 31.85 -3.68 -17.48
C LYS A 10 30.59 -4.26 -18.13
N PHE A 11 30.58 -5.55 -18.46
CA PHE A 11 29.51 -6.19 -19.26
C PHE A 11 28.15 -6.30 -18.55
N MET A 12 28.13 -6.23 -17.21
CA MET A 12 26.92 -6.35 -16.39
C MET A 12 26.71 -5.20 -15.40
N GLU A 13 27.61 -4.23 -15.37
CA GLU A 13 27.59 -3.10 -14.43
C GLU A 13 26.24 -2.36 -14.47
N GLU A 14 25.81 -1.93 -15.65
CA GLU A 14 24.51 -1.25 -15.84
C GLU A 14 23.32 -2.11 -15.39
N PHE A 15 23.39 -3.44 -15.56
CA PHE A 15 22.32 -4.33 -15.10
C PHE A 15 22.31 -4.46 -13.58
N PHE A 16 23.47 -4.57 -12.95
CA PHE A 16 23.56 -4.65 -11.50
C PHE A 16 23.17 -3.33 -10.85
N GLU A 17 23.49 -2.19 -11.44
CA GLU A 17 22.97 -0.88 -11.01
C GLU A 17 21.44 -0.85 -11.03
N GLN A 18 20.81 -1.34 -12.11
CA GLN A 18 19.35 -1.44 -12.18
C GLN A 18 18.78 -2.37 -11.12
N VAL A 19 19.43 -3.51 -10.87
CA VAL A 19 19.04 -4.48 -9.83
C VAL A 19 19.11 -3.85 -8.44
N GLU A 20 20.20 -3.15 -8.11
CA GLU A 20 20.36 -2.46 -6.83
C GLU A 20 19.33 -1.35 -6.65
N GLU A 21 19.05 -0.57 -7.71
CA GLU A 21 18.04 0.48 -7.62
C GLU A 21 16.64 -0.09 -7.36
N VAL A 22 16.26 -1.18 -8.05
CA VAL A 22 14.98 -1.86 -7.80
C VAL A 22 14.94 -2.41 -6.38
N ARG A 23 16.02 -3.04 -5.90
CA ARG A 23 16.11 -3.54 -4.53
C ARG A 23 15.94 -2.42 -3.50
N ASN A 24 16.64 -1.31 -3.66
CA ASN A 24 16.56 -0.16 -2.77
C ASN A 24 15.15 0.45 -2.75
N ASN A 25 14.48 0.51 -3.89
CA ASN A 25 13.09 0.97 -3.96
C ASN A 25 12.12 0.01 -3.25
N ILE A 26 12.30 -1.31 -3.40
CA ILE A 26 11.51 -2.31 -2.65
C ILE A 26 11.74 -2.16 -1.15
N ASP A 27 12.99 -1.98 -0.71
CA ASP A 27 13.33 -1.77 0.70
C ASP A 27 12.74 -0.46 1.24
N LYS A 28 12.71 0.61 0.42
CA LYS A 28 12.02 1.86 0.76
C LYS A 28 10.53 1.62 0.96
N ILE A 29 9.87 0.89 0.05
CA ILE A 29 8.44 0.55 0.20
C ILE A 29 8.22 -0.19 1.51
N SER A 30 9.02 -1.23 1.80
CA SER A 30 8.90 -2.00 3.04
C SER A 30 8.97 -1.14 4.29
N LYS A 31 9.94 -0.21 4.35
CA LYS A 31 10.06 0.73 5.47
C LYS A 31 8.85 1.65 5.59
N ASN A 32 8.36 2.16 4.46
CA ASN A 32 7.17 3.02 4.46
C ASN A 32 5.93 2.25 4.92
N VAL A 33 5.78 0.97 4.55
CA VAL A 33 4.69 0.10 5.04
C VAL A 33 4.74 -0.04 6.55
N ASP A 34 5.92 -0.25 7.13
CA ASP A 34 6.08 -0.31 8.60
C ASP A 34 5.73 1.02 9.29
N GLU A 35 6.08 2.16 8.69
CA GLU A 35 5.67 3.47 9.20
C GLU A 35 4.15 3.68 9.07
N VAL A 36 3.53 3.24 7.97
CA VAL A 36 2.06 3.25 7.81
C VAL A 36 1.38 2.46 8.93
N LYS A 37 1.89 1.26 9.27
CA LYS A 37 1.37 0.46 10.41
C LYS A 37 1.40 1.25 11.72
N LYS A 38 2.49 1.98 11.99
CA LYS A 38 2.62 2.82 13.20
C LYS A 38 1.62 3.97 13.18
N LYS A 39 1.54 4.73 12.08
CA LYS A 39 0.61 5.87 11.96
C LYS A 39 -0.86 5.43 12.07
N HIS A 40 -1.21 4.30 11.48
CA HIS A 40 -2.52 3.66 11.67
C HIS A 40 -2.82 3.36 13.14
N SER A 41 -1.84 2.80 13.87
CA SER A 41 -1.98 2.57 15.31
C SER A 41 -2.17 3.87 16.10
N ASP A 42 -1.38 4.90 15.79
CA ASP A 42 -1.45 6.20 16.45
C ASP A 42 -2.84 6.83 16.27
N ILE A 43 -3.36 6.82 15.04
CA ILE A 43 -4.68 7.34 14.70
C ILE A 43 -5.80 6.58 15.45
N LEU A 44 -5.68 5.26 15.60
CA LEU A 44 -6.69 4.46 16.32
C LEU A 44 -6.61 4.62 17.84
N SER A 45 -5.43 4.96 18.37
CA SER A 45 -5.23 5.14 19.82
C SER A 45 -5.83 6.44 20.35
N ALA A 46 -6.01 7.44 19.49
CA ALA A 46 -6.58 8.74 19.85
C ALA A 46 -8.08 8.85 19.48
N PRO A 47 -8.89 9.60 20.26
CA PRO A 47 -10.25 9.98 19.86
C PRO A 47 -10.23 10.95 18.67
N GLN A 48 -9.30 11.91 18.69
CA GLN A 48 -9.02 12.79 17.56
C GLN A 48 -7.55 12.66 17.22
N ALA A 49 -7.26 12.10 16.03
CA ALA A 49 -5.91 12.03 15.53
C ALA A 49 -5.39 13.42 15.18
N ASP A 50 -4.12 13.67 15.53
CA ASP A 50 -3.40 14.87 15.14
C ASP A 50 -3.39 14.98 13.61
N GLU A 51 -3.76 16.14 13.07
CA GLU A 51 -3.79 16.38 11.64
C GLU A 51 -2.42 16.14 11.00
N LYS A 52 -1.35 16.45 11.75
CA LYS A 52 0.02 16.15 11.31
C LYS A 52 0.27 14.66 11.07
N VAL A 53 -0.30 13.78 11.90
CA VAL A 53 -0.15 12.32 11.73
C VAL A 53 -0.89 11.85 10.48
N LYS A 54 -2.03 12.48 10.13
CA LYS A 54 -2.75 12.18 8.89
C LYS A 54 -2.00 12.67 7.66
N ASP A 55 -1.43 13.87 7.71
CA ASP A 55 -0.61 14.42 6.62
C ASP A 55 0.61 13.52 6.35
N GLU A 56 1.30 13.10 7.41
CA GLU A 56 2.43 12.15 7.32
C GLU A 56 1.99 10.79 6.74
N LEU A 57 0.81 10.30 7.10
CA LEU A 57 0.25 9.06 6.54
C LEU A 57 -0.04 9.20 5.04
N GLU A 58 -0.65 10.31 4.61
CA GLU A 58 -0.93 10.58 3.19
C GLU A 58 0.36 10.68 2.37
N GLU A 59 1.39 11.33 2.92
CA GLU A 59 2.71 11.39 2.28
C GLU A 59 3.30 10.00 2.11
N LEU A 60 3.28 9.16 3.15
CA LEU A 60 3.76 7.77 3.09
C LEU A 60 3.02 6.95 2.02
N MET A 61 1.69 7.05 1.97
CA MET A 61 0.87 6.35 0.96
C MET A 61 1.21 6.81 -0.46
N SER A 62 1.36 8.13 -0.66
CA SER A 62 1.78 8.72 -1.95
C SER A 62 3.17 8.23 -2.37
N ASP A 63 4.09 8.16 -1.42
CA ASP A 63 5.47 7.70 -1.65
C ASP A 63 5.54 6.21 -1.97
N ILE A 64 4.74 5.38 -1.30
CA ILE A 64 4.59 3.95 -1.63
C ILE A 64 4.09 3.82 -3.06
N LYS A 65 3.00 4.50 -3.43
CA LYS A 65 2.43 4.46 -4.79
C LYS A 65 3.44 4.86 -5.86
N LYS A 66 4.15 5.99 -5.67
CA LYS A 66 5.16 6.48 -6.61
C LYS A 66 6.31 5.49 -6.74
N THR A 67 6.79 4.95 -5.62
CA THR A 67 7.94 4.02 -5.61
C THR A 67 7.57 2.67 -6.22
N ALA A 68 6.37 2.15 -5.92
CA ALA A 68 5.85 0.90 -6.48
C ALA A 68 5.70 0.98 -8.00
N ASN A 69 5.17 2.08 -8.53
CA ASN A 69 5.09 2.29 -9.99
C ASN A 69 6.47 2.32 -10.66
N LYS A 70 7.49 2.92 -10.01
CA LYS A 70 8.88 2.89 -10.51
C LYS A 70 9.44 1.47 -10.53
N VAL A 71 9.22 0.69 -9.46
CA VAL A 71 9.65 -0.72 -9.38
C VAL A 71 8.98 -1.52 -10.49
N ARG A 72 7.66 -1.42 -10.64
CA ARG A 72 6.90 -2.10 -11.69
C ARG A 72 7.43 -1.77 -13.09
N ALA A 73 7.66 -0.50 -13.39
CA ALA A 73 8.20 -0.07 -14.68
C ALA A 73 9.60 -0.66 -14.95
N LYS A 74 10.47 -0.66 -13.93
CA LYS A 74 11.83 -1.21 -14.05
C LYS A 74 11.84 -2.73 -14.22
N LEU A 75 11.03 -3.46 -13.46
CA LEU A 75 10.88 -4.91 -13.62
C LEU A 75 10.40 -5.26 -15.03
N LYS A 76 9.40 -4.52 -15.56
CA LYS A 76 8.92 -4.70 -16.94
C LYS A 76 10.02 -4.43 -17.97
N MET A 77 10.82 -3.38 -17.79
CA MET A 77 11.97 -3.12 -18.68
C MET A 77 13.03 -4.21 -18.60
N MET A 78 13.33 -4.72 -17.40
CA MET A 78 14.27 -5.83 -17.20
C MET A 78 13.80 -7.08 -17.94
N ASP A 79 12.52 -7.43 -17.81
CA ASP A 79 11.92 -8.59 -18.48
C ASP A 79 11.97 -8.47 -20.01
N GLN A 80 11.54 -7.33 -20.57
CA GLN A 80 11.65 -7.05 -22.00
C GLN A 80 13.09 -7.10 -22.50
N SER A 81 14.05 -6.63 -21.69
CA SER A 81 15.47 -6.71 -22.02
C SER A 81 15.97 -8.15 -22.08
N ILE A 82 15.42 -9.06 -21.26
CA ILE A 82 15.75 -10.49 -21.28
C ILE A 82 15.18 -11.14 -22.54
N GLU A 83 13.94 -10.79 -22.94
CA GLU A 83 13.28 -11.36 -24.11
C GLU A 83 13.92 -10.94 -25.44
N ARG A 84 14.24 -9.65 -25.60
CA ARG A 84 14.88 -9.10 -26.81
C ARG A 84 16.31 -9.63 -27.02
N ARG A 85 16.92 -10.21 -26.00
CA ARG A 85 18.31 -10.69 -26.01
C ARG A 85 18.48 -12.16 -26.43
N ARG A 86 17.44 -12.80 -26.98
CA ARG A 86 17.52 -14.12 -27.66
C ARG A 86 18.29 -14.08 -29.01
N VAL A 87 19.36 -13.28 -29.10
CA VAL A 87 20.21 -13.11 -30.30
C VAL A 87 21.50 -13.94 -30.13
N PRO A 88 22.07 -14.57 -31.18
CA PRO A 88 23.05 -15.67 -31.07
C PRO A 88 24.44 -15.34 -30.49
N ARG A 89 24.69 -14.13 -30.00
CA ARG A 89 26.03 -13.64 -29.61
C ARG A 89 26.25 -13.44 -28.09
N ARG A 90 25.35 -13.88 -27.22
CA ARG A 90 25.52 -13.78 -25.75
C ARG A 90 25.53 -15.15 -25.07
N THR A 91 26.33 -15.29 -24.01
CA THR A 91 26.51 -16.56 -23.28
C THR A 91 25.23 -16.91 -22.51
N GLN A 92 24.81 -18.19 -22.53
CA GLN A 92 23.62 -18.67 -21.82
C GLN A 92 23.60 -18.31 -20.32
N THR A 93 24.79 -18.10 -19.74
CA THR A 93 24.99 -17.66 -18.35
C THR A 93 24.42 -16.26 -18.06
N ASP A 94 24.57 -15.28 -18.96
CA ASP A 94 24.05 -13.91 -18.79
C ASP A 94 22.52 -13.90 -18.68
N VAL A 95 21.87 -14.59 -19.62
CA VAL A 95 20.40 -14.72 -19.64
C VAL A 95 19.90 -15.39 -18.36
N ARG A 96 20.61 -16.40 -17.84
CA ARG A 96 20.25 -17.07 -16.59
C ARG A 96 20.36 -16.13 -15.39
N ILE A 97 21.47 -15.39 -15.26
CA ILE A 97 21.67 -14.42 -14.17
C ILE A 97 20.55 -13.38 -14.16
N ARG A 98 20.24 -12.80 -15.33
CA ARG A 98 19.19 -11.78 -15.44
C ARG A 98 17.81 -12.31 -15.07
N LYS A 99 17.45 -13.50 -15.55
CA LYS A 99 16.18 -14.17 -15.20
C LYS A 99 16.07 -14.45 -13.70
N THR A 100 17.14 -14.94 -13.08
CA THR A 100 17.16 -15.19 -11.64
C THR A 100 16.96 -13.90 -10.85
N GLN A 101 17.71 -12.83 -11.15
CA GLN A 101 17.57 -11.54 -10.47
C GLN A 101 16.18 -10.94 -10.67
N HIS A 102 15.65 -10.95 -11.89
CA HIS A 102 14.28 -10.50 -12.17
C HIS A 102 13.26 -11.29 -11.34
N SER A 103 13.33 -12.61 -11.34
CA SER A 103 12.40 -13.46 -10.57
C SER A 103 12.47 -13.19 -9.06
N THR A 104 13.68 -13.01 -8.51
CA THR A 104 13.86 -12.70 -7.09
C THR A 104 13.28 -11.33 -6.74
N LEU A 105 13.57 -10.29 -7.53
CA LEU A 105 13.06 -8.94 -7.27
C LEU A 105 11.54 -8.87 -7.43
N SER A 106 10.98 -9.51 -8.46
CA SER A 106 9.52 -9.56 -8.68
C SER A 106 8.81 -10.26 -7.53
N ARG A 107 9.36 -11.37 -7.01
CA ARG A 107 8.80 -12.03 -5.83
C ARG A 107 8.81 -11.12 -4.60
N LYS A 108 9.95 -10.48 -4.31
CA LYS A 108 10.08 -9.56 -3.17
C LYS A 108 9.15 -8.35 -3.31
N PHE A 109 8.94 -7.86 -4.52
CA PHE A 109 7.99 -6.79 -4.79
C PHE A 109 6.54 -7.22 -4.52
N VAL A 110 6.13 -8.40 -4.99
CA VAL A 110 4.80 -8.95 -4.67
C VAL A 110 4.62 -9.14 -3.17
N GLU A 111 5.63 -9.67 -2.47
CA GLU A 111 5.59 -9.86 -1.02
C GLU A 111 5.35 -8.55 -0.27
N VAL A 112 6.11 -7.49 -0.56
CA VAL A 112 5.95 -6.20 0.13
C VAL A 112 4.62 -5.52 -0.19
N MET A 113 4.13 -5.63 -1.43
CA MET A 113 2.84 -5.05 -1.79
C MET A 113 1.66 -5.83 -1.22
N THR A 114 1.82 -7.15 -1.02
CA THR A 114 0.84 -7.98 -0.31
C THR A 114 0.76 -7.58 1.16
N ASP A 115 1.91 -7.36 1.82
CA ASP A 115 1.95 -6.85 3.20
C ASP A 115 1.33 -5.45 3.32
N TYR A 116 1.59 -4.57 2.34
CA TYR A 116 0.93 -3.26 2.29
C TYR A 116 -0.60 -3.40 2.17
N ASN A 117 -1.09 -4.26 1.26
CA ASN A 117 -2.53 -4.49 1.12
C ASN A 117 -3.14 -5.07 2.40
N SER A 118 -2.50 -6.05 3.04
CA SER A 118 -2.94 -6.60 4.33
C SER A 118 -3.03 -5.52 5.39
N THR A 119 -2.04 -4.63 5.45
CA THR A 119 -2.01 -3.49 6.39
C THR A 119 -3.21 -2.55 6.18
N GLN A 120 -3.56 -2.25 4.93
CA GLN A 120 -4.69 -1.39 4.59
C GLN A 120 -6.02 -2.05 4.97
N THR A 121 -6.20 -3.33 4.65
CA THR A 121 -7.40 -4.12 5.00
C THR A 121 -7.55 -4.24 6.52
N ASP A 122 -6.49 -4.56 7.25
CA ASP A 122 -6.54 -4.66 8.71
C ASP A 122 -6.94 -3.33 9.36
N TYR A 123 -6.44 -2.21 8.84
CA TYR A 123 -6.80 -0.88 9.34
C TYR A 123 -8.25 -0.50 8.99
N ARG A 124 -8.73 -0.87 7.80
CA ARG A 124 -10.14 -0.71 7.40
C ARG A 124 -11.08 -1.43 8.39
N GLU A 125 -10.79 -2.70 8.69
CA GLU A 125 -11.59 -3.49 9.62
C GLU A 125 -11.57 -2.92 11.04
N ARG A 126 -10.44 -2.39 11.50
CA ARG A 126 -10.36 -1.69 12.78
C ARG A 126 -11.18 -0.39 12.79
N CYS A 127 -11.19 0.36 11.68
CA CYS A 127 -12.03 1.55 11.56
C CYS A 127 -13.52 1.18 11.60
N LYS A 128 -13.92 0.14 10.87
CA LYS A 128 -15.28 -0.42 10.88
C LYS A 128 -15.70 -0.81 12.31
N GLY A 129 -14.87 -1.57 13.03
CA GLY A 129 -15.13 -1.94 14.42
C GLY A 129 -15.26 -0.73 15.37
N ARG A 130 -14.49 0.35 15.16
CA ARG A 130 -14.66 1.59 15.94
C ARG A 130 -15.99 2.27 15.63
N ILE A 131 -16.41 2.32 14.36
CA ILE A 131 -17.72 2.89 13.99
C ILE A 131 -18.85 2.08 14.62
N GLN A 132 -18.79 0.74 14.55
CA GLN A 132 -19.78 -0.14 15.17
C GLN A 132 -19.94 0.15 16.66
N ARG A 133 -18.82 0.19 17.39
CA ARG A 133 -18.82 0.48 18.83
C ARG A 133 -19.38 1.87 19.15
N GLN A 134 -19.11 2.86 18.31
CA GLN A 134 -19.64 4.21 18.46
C GLN A 134 -21.16 4.27 18.25
N LEU A 135 -21.68 3.53 17.26
CA LEU A 135 -23.12 3.40 17.04
C LEU A 135 -23.82 2.72 18.25
N GLU A 136 -23.22 1.66 18.80
CA GLU A 136 -23.75 0.98 19.99
C GLU A 136 -23.83 1.92 21.21
N ILE A 137 -22.82 2.78 21.43
CA ILE A 137 -22.82 3.78 22.52
C ILE A 137 -24.00 4.76 22.37
N THR A 138 -24.39 5.09 21.14
CA THR A 138 -25.56 5.96 20.87
C THR A 138 -26.90 5.22 20.94
N GLY A 139 -26.89 3.92 21.25
CA GLY A 139 -28.08 3.08 21.35
C GLY A 139 -28.53 2.48 20.01
N LYS A 140 -27.73 2.61 18.94
CA LYS A 140 -27.99 2.03 17.62
C LYS A 140 -27.21 0.74 17.46
N SER A 141 -27.85 -0.39 17.76
CA SER A 141 -27.30 -1.71 17.44
C SER A 141 -27.25 -1.87 15.91
N THR A 142 -26.11 -2.29 15.37
CA THR A 142 -25.92 -2.46 13.93
C THR A 142 -25.14 -3.74 13.68
N THR A 143 -25.69 -4.61 12.85
CA THR A 143 -25.03 -5.85 12.43
C THR A 143 -23.87 -5.53 11.48
N ASP A 144 -22.96 -6.50 11.30
CA ASP A 144 -21.82 -6.32 10.40
C ASP A 144 -22.24 -6.02 8.95
N ALA A 145 -23.28 -6.69 8.46
CA ALA A 145 -23.82 -6.50 7.12
C ALA A 145 -24.48 -5.12 6.96
N GLU A 146 -25.31 -4.70 7.92
CA GLU A 146 -25.91 -3.36 7.89
C GLU A 146 -24.84 -2.27 7.94
N LEU A 147 -23.77 -2.47 8.72
CA LEU A 147 -22.67 -1.52 8.77
C LEU A 147 -21.92 -1.43 7.44
N GLU A 148 -21.73 -2.56 6.76
CA GLU A 148 -21.13 -2.57 5.43
C GLU A 148 -21.98 -1.79 4.42
N ASP A 149 -23.30 -2.04 4.38
CA ASP A 149 -24.24 -1.29 3.53
C ASP A 149 -24.19 0.22 3.83
N MET A 150 -24.03 0.58 5.11
CA MET A 150 -23.89 1.98 5.53
C MET A 150 -22.59 2.61 5.01
N LEU A 151 -21.47 1.89 5.05
CA LEU A 151 -20.18 2.34 4.53
C LEU A 151 -20.24 2.49 3.00
N GLU A 152 -20.85 1.52 2.31
CA GLU A 152 -20.99 1.53 0.83
C GLU A 152 -21.92 2.64 0.32
N SER A 153 -22.88 3.07 1.14
CA SER A 153 -23.85 4.11 0.76
C SER A 153 -23.22 5.45 0.38
N GLY A 154 -22.00 5.72 0.85
CA GLY A 154 -21.31 6.99 0.65
C GLY A 154 -22.02 8.21 1.25
N ASN A 155 -23.06 8.01 2.07
CA ASN A 155 -23.87 9.05 2.68
C ASN A 155 -23.61 9.13 4.19
N PRO A 156 -22.81 10.09 4.68
CA PRO A 156 -22.51 10.24 6.10
C PRO A 156 -23.76 10.42 6.99
N ALA A 157 -24.87 10.93 6.43
CA ALA A 157 -26.11 11.11 7.18
C ALA A 157 -26.76 9.78 7.60
N ILE A 158 -26.37 8.65 7.01
CA ILE A 158 -26.89 7.33 7.41
C ILE A 158 -26.47 6.98 8.84
N PHE A 159 -25.32 7.49 9.30
CA PHE A 159 -24.83 7.32 10.66
C PHE A 159 -25.60 8.16 11.67
N THR A 160 -26.15 9.32 11.27
CA THR A 160 -26.91 10.23 12.15
C THR A 160 -28.41 9.91 12.23
N SER A 161 -28.93 9.15 11.26
CA SER A 161 -30.34 8.79 11.21
C SER A 161 -30.75 8.01 12.47
N GLY A 162 -31.64 8.62 13.27
CA GLY A 162 -32.20 8.07 14.51
C GLY A 162 -31.44 8.40 15.80
N ILE A 163 -30.34 9.17 15.74
CA ILE A 163 -29.57 9.57 16.93
C ILE A 163 -30.04 10.93 17.43
N ILE A 164 -30.42 11.01 18.71
CA ILE A 164 -30.76 12.28 19.37
C ILE A 164 -29.46 13.07 19.62
N MET A 165 -29.25 14.13 18.83
CA MET A 165 -28.01 14.94 18.86
C MET A 165 -27.96 16.00 19.99
N ASP A 166 -28.81 15.87 21.01
CA ASP A 166 -28.98 16.89 22.04
C ASP A 166 -27.86 16.88 23.09
N THR A 167 -27.04 15.82 23.12
CA THR A 167 -25.91 15.70 24.04
C THR A 167 -24.59 16.03 23.37
N GLN A 168 -23.67 16.64 24.12
CA GLN A 168 -22.30 16.87 23.65
C GLN A 168 -21.59 15.54 23.30
N GLN A 169 -21.95 14.46 23.99
CA GLN A 169 -21.45 13.13 23.74
C GLN A 169 -21.87 12.59 22.37
N ALA A 170 -23.16 12.69 22.01
CA ALA A 170 -23.65 12.27 20.70
C ALA A 170 -22.97 13.03 19.55
N LYS A 171 -22.74 14.33 19.73
CA LYS A 171 -22.00 15.16 18.75
C LYS A 171 -20.55 14.72 18.60
N GLN A 172 -19.87 14.35 19.68
CA GLN A 172 -18.50 13.87 19.61
C GLN A 172 -18.42 12.49 18.93
N THR A 173 -19.31 11.57 19.31
CA THR A 173 -19.41 10.25 18.67
C THR A 173 -19.61 10.36 17.16
N LEU A 174 -20.46 11.29 16.72
CA LEU A 174 -20.66 11.50 15.29
C LEU A 174 -19.37 11.95 14.58
N ARG A 175 -18.66 12.93 15.13
CA ARG A 175 -17.38 13.40 14.55
C ARG A 175 -16.37 12.26 14.44
N ASP A 176 -16.33 11.39 15.44
CA ASP A 176 -15.45 10.24 15.44
C ASP A 176 -15.84 9.26 14.31
N ILE A 177 -17.15 8.98 14.15
CA ILE A 177 -17.66 8.14 13.05
C ILE A 177 -17.30 8.74 11.69
N GLU A 178 -17.58 10.02 11.46
CA GLU A 178 -17.28 10.72 10.20
C GLU A 178 -15.78 10.66 9.89
N ALA A 179 -14.92 10.88 10.89
CA ALA A 179 -13.48 10.80 10.74
C ALA A 179 -13.02 9.38 10.36
N ARG A 180 -13.57 8.33 10.99
CA ARG A 180 -13.24 6.94 10.63
C ARG A 180 -13.77 6.55 9.25
N HIS A 181 -14.95 7.01 8.88
CA HIS A 181 -15.55 6.76 7.56
C HIS A 181 -14.71 7.40 6.44
N ASN A 182 -14.26 8.65 6.63
CA ASN A 182 -13.36 9.30 5.70
C ASN A 182 -12.04 8.55 5.53
N ASP A 183 -11.50 7.98 6.62
CA ASP A 183 -10.32 7.14 6.54
C ASP A 183 -10.60 5.88 5.69
N ILE A 184 -11.73 5.19 5.90
CA ILE A 184 -12.13 4.02 5.10
C ILE A 184 -12.19 4.35 3.61
N ILE A 185 -12.81 5.46 3.22
CA ILE A 185 -12.91 5.89 1.82
C ILE A 185 -11.52 6.05 1.19
N LYS A 186 -10.57 6.66 1.91
CA LYS A 186 -9.19 6.85 1.42
C LYS A 186 -8.47 5.50 1.25
N LEU A 187 -8.66 4.57 2.19
CA LEU A 187 -8.07 3.22 2.10
C LEU A 187 -8.63 2.45 0.91
N GLU A 188 -9.93 2.50 0.67
CA GLU A 188 -10.56 1.80 -0.46
C GLU A 188 -10.06 2.30 -1.81
N SER A 189 -9.80 3.61 -1.93
CA SER A 189 -9.12 4.16 -3.10
C SER A 189 -7.72 3.57 -3.26
N SER A 190 -6.93 3.52 -2.18
CA SER A 190 -5.57 2.95 -2.18
C SER A 190 -5.57 1.46 -2.55
N ILE A 191 -6.47 0.67 -1.98
CA ILE A 191 -6.62 -0.77 -2.26
C ILE A 191 -7.02 -1.00 -3.72
N ARG A 192 -7.95 -0.20 -4.27
CA ARG A 192 -8.34 -0.29 -5.68
C ARG A 192 -7.16 -0.02 -6.61
N GLU A 193 -6.37 1.01 -6.33
CA GLU A 193 -5.18 1.32 -7.11
C GLU A 193 -4.11 0.21 -7.05
N LEU A 194 -3.97 -0.47 -5.91
CA LEU A 194 -3.11 -1.65 -5.80
C LEU A 194 -3.62 -2.81 -6.65
N HIS A 195 -4.92 -3.08 -6.60
CA HIS A 195 -5.53 -4.13 -7.40
C HIS A 195 -5.28 -3.89 -8.90
N ASP A 196 -5.51 -2.66 -9.38
CA ASP A 196 -5.25 -2.27 -10.77
C ASP A 196 -3.76 -2.43 -11.13
N MET A 197 -2.85 -2.19 -10.19
CA MET A 197 -1.41 -2.37 -10.41
C MET A 197 -1.02 -3.83 -10.70
N PHE A 198 -1.72 -4.81 -10.11
CA PHE A 198 -1.36 -6.23 -10.17
C PHE A 198 -2.21 -7.05 -11.14
N MET A 199 -3.35 -6.54 -11.60
CA MET A 199 -4.16 -7.20 -12.63
C MET A 199 -3.70 -6.89 -14.06
N ASP A 200 -2.93 -5.80 -14.26
CA ASP A 200 -2.32 -5.39 -15.54
C ASP A 200 -0.90 -5.96 -15.76
#